data_AF-A0A1B9JIN4-F1
#
_entry.id   AF-A0A1B9JIN4-F1
#
_cell.length_a   1.000
_cell.length_b   1.000
_cell.length_c   1.000
_cell.angle_alpha   90.00
_cell.angle_beta   90.00
_cell.angle_gamma   90.00
#
_symmetry.space_group_name_H-M   'P 1'
#
loop_
_entity.id
_entity.type
_entity.pdbx_description
1 polymer ?
#
loop_
_entity_poly.entity_id
_entity_poly.type
_entity_poly.pdbx_seq_one_letter_code
_entity_poly.pdbx_strand_id
1 'polypeptide(L)'
;MKNSTIKKIAFGLLLAGYASSSAFALVATTNGLIQGNAPVLSKVNGDAKDHTVSVTFTSDSAGTTEIGANENVKVGDYMKISYKVLDKDGDTDQGQVLKSLKVFTRTKDSSGNFGAWQPLDAVKTTFNAGTSENGVQSNSIIIEIDDQFAGVDQIGFQLQERTEFGLPNSNEWLSISDVWSSELPEVSTGETAPDTLPSDPKGPGDQAPGKGPIVSDTFKVGIFKYNAEDKLDTTVDYAKAGATESPKYGDKFGAVVWNDADKNGSIDDGELIKTSAYTYQWTLDGTYEEVAATDDVLPSTKTTADGDTVYLGSETANHNSIYNTTYKAGAQGYKLKVTANQ
;
A
#
# COMPACT_ATOMS: atom_id res chain seq x y z
N MET A 1 -94.91 47.08 18.86
CA MET A 1 -93.69 46.46 18.29
C MET A 1 -92.56 47.49 18.35
N LYS A 2 -91.68 47.41 19.36
CA LYS A 2 -90.62 48.42 19.63
C LYS A 2 -89.24 47.80 19.33
N ASN A 3 -88.50 48.47 18.44
CA ASN A 3 -87.05 48.54 18.25
C ASN A 3 -86.21 47.26 18.47
N SER A 4 -85.88 46.59 17.36
CA SER A 4 -84.88 45.50 17.31
C SER A 4 -83.56 45.90 16.61
N THR A 5 -83.35 47.19 16.33
CA THR A 5 -82.21 47.66 15.52
C THR A 5 -80.89 47.74 16.31
N ILE A 6 -80.95 48.04 17.61
CA ILE A 6 -79.75 48.22 18.47
C ILE A 6 -79.05 46.87 18.76
N LYS A 7 -79.79 45.75 18.83
CA LYS A 7 -79.21 44.43 19.13
C LYS A 7 -78.39 43.83 17.99
N LYS A 8 -78.61 44.23 16.74
CA LYS A 8 -77.87 43.71 15.58
C LYS A 8 -76.51 44.39 15.37
N ILE A 9 -76.39 45.66 15.75
CA ILE A 9 -75.14 46.44 15.59
C ILE A 9 -74.11 46.05 16.66
N ALA A 10 -74.55 45.81 17.90
CA ALA A 10 -73.66 45.37 18.98
C ALA A 10 -73.06 43.97 18.76
N PHE A 11 -73.81 43.05 18.15
CA PHE A 11 -73.33 41.70 17.84
C PHE A 11 -72.36 41.67 16.64
N GLY A 12 -72.53 42.59 15.67
CA GLY A 12 -71.60 42.75 14.56
C GLY A 12 -70.23 43.34 14.98
N LEU A 13 -70.22 44.26 15.94
CA LEU A 13 -68.98 44.81 16.53
C LEU A 13 -68.25 43.80 17.42
N LEU A 14 -68.97 42.89 18.09
CA LEU A 14 -68.36 41.82 18.88
C LEU A 14 -67.72 40.72 17.99
N LEU A 15 -68.32 40.41 16.83
CA LEU A 15 -67.76 39.46 15.86
C LEU A 15 -66.56 40.05 15.08
N ALA A 16 -66.59 41.34 14.75
CA ALA A 16 -65.46 41.99 14.07
C ALA A 16 -64.22 42.15 14.98
N GLY A 17 -64.41 42.30 16.30
CA GLY A 17 -63.31 42.35 17.27
C GLY A 17 -62.64 41.00 17.56
N TYR A 18 -63.31 39.87 17.27
CA TYR A 18 -62.75 38.52 17.39
C TYR A 18 -62.06 38.02 16.11
N ALA A 19 -62.28 38.68 14.97
CA ALA A 19 -61.62 38.37 13.70
C ALA A 19 -60.39 39.26 13.43
N SER A 20 -60.14 40.27 14.26
CA SER A 20 -58.93 41.11 14.19
C SER A 20 -57.82 40.64 15.13
N SER A 21 -57.77 39.35 15.47
CA SER A 21 -56.51 38.71 15.82
C SER A 21 -55.67 38.61 14.56
N SER A 22 -55.16 39.77 14.13
CA SER A 22 -54.01 39.84 13.25
C SER A 22 -52.95 38.99 13.94
N ALA A 23 -52.73 37.77 13.44
CA ALA A 23 -51.63 36.95 13.87
C ALA A 23 -50.38 37.70 13.40
N PHE A 24 -49.87 38.60 14.24
CA PHE A 24 -48.59 39.24 14.03
C PHE A 24 -47.54 38.14 14.18
N ALA A 25 -47.20 37.48 13.08
CA ALA A 25 -46.05 36.62 13.00
C ALA A 25 -44.82 37.52 12.97
N LEU A 26 -44.27 37.84 14.14
CA LEU A 26 -42.95 38.42 14.24
C LEU A 26 -41.94 37.33 13.88
N VAL A 27 -41.31 37.48 12.72
CA VAL A 27 -40.26 36.57 12.24
C VAL A 27 -38.92 37.15 12.67
N ALA A 28 -38.13 36.35 13.39
CA ALA A 28 -36.74 36.63 13.67
C ALA A 28 -35.89 35.55 13.00
N THR A 29 -34.72 35.95 12.50
CA THR A 29 -33.75 35.06 11.88
C THR A 29 -32.39 35.33 12.53
N THR A 30 -31.63 34.29 12.80
CA THR A 30 -30.25 34.45 13.28
C THR A 30 -29.39 35.03 12.16
N ASN A 31 -28.49 35.96 12.50
CA ASN A 31 -27.52 36.48 11.52
C ASN A 31 -26.41 35.44 11.19
N GLY A 32 -26.18 34.50 12.11
CA GLY A 32 -25.23 33.40 11.93
C GLY A 32 -25.92 32.11 11.49
N LEU A 33 -25.13 31.24 10.86
CA LEU A 33 -25.51 29.86 10.55
C LEU A 33 -25.49 29.02 11.84
N ILE A 34 -26.31 27.97 11.86
CA ILE A 34 -26.24 26.94 12.90
C ILE A 34 -25.00 26.10 12.63
N GLN A 35 -24.12 25.99 13.63
CA GLN A 35 -22.93 25.14 13.57
C GLN A 35 -23.21 23.80 14.25
N GLY A 36 -22.66 22.76 13.64
CA GLY A 36 -22.65 21.40 14.14
C GLY A 36 -21.33 21.04 14.82
N ASN A 37 -21.13 19.74 15.00
CA ASN A 37 -19.90 19.12 15.48
C ASN A 37 -19.08 18.64 14.29
N ALA A 38 -17.76 18.77 14.37
CA ALA A 38 -16.89 18.26 13.33
C ALA A 38 -16.82 16.71 13.40
N PRO A 39 -16.76 16.02 12.25
CA PRO A 39 -16.65 14.57 12.22
C PRO A 39 -15.26 14.13 12.70
N VAL A 40 -15.18 13.01 13.44
CA VAL A 40 -13.93 12.45 13.96
C VAL A 40 -13.81 10.98 13.57
N LEU A 41 -12.64 10.57 13.09
CA LEU A 41 -12.34 9.17 12.77
C LEU A 41 -11.81 8.43 14.00
N SER A 42 -12.21 7.18 14.15
CA SER A 42 -11.61 6.27 15.13
C SER A 42 -11.52 4.85 14.58
N LYS A 43 -10.61 4.05 15.11
CA LYS A 43 -10.46 2.66 14.69
C LYS A 43 -11.68 1.79 15.02
N VAL A 44 -11.90 0.77 14.19
CA VAL A 44 -13.04 -0.16 14.36
C VAL A 44 -12.84 -1.14 15.51
N ASN A 45 -11.59 -1.59 15.72
CA ASN A 45 -11.23 -2.64 16.66
C ASN A 45 -10.44 -2.08 17.86
N GLY A 46 -10.63 -2.69 19.04
CA GLY A 46 -9.98 -2.27 20.27
C GLY A 46 -10.55 -0.99 20.88
N ASP A 47 -9.80 -0.38 21.79
CA ASP A 47 -10.19 0.89 22.42
C ASP A 47 -10.21 2.00 21.37
N ALA A 48 -11.40 2.54 21.11
CA ALA A 48 -11.58 3.63 20.15
C ALA A 48 -10.75 4.84 20.59
N LYS A 49 -9.77 5.21 19.76
CA LYS A 49 -8.98 6.43 19.91
C LYS A 49 -9.32 7.36 18.77
N ASP A 50 -9.55 8.62 19.09
CA ASP A 50 -9.77 9.66 18.09
C ASP A 50 -8.55 9.75 17.17
N HIS A 51 -8.80 10.10 15.92
CA HIS A 51 -7.82 10.27 14.85
C HIS A 51 -7.00 9.00 14.57
N THR A 52 -7.67 7.85 14.59
CA THR A 52 -7.07 6.56 14.24
C THR A 52 -7.91 5.78 13.24
N VAL A 53 -7.28 4.82 12.56
CA VAL A 53 -7.94 3.87 11.66
C VAL A 53 -7.36 2.47 11.91
N SER A 54 -7.98 1.44 11.36
CA SER A 54 -7.40 0.09 11.34
C SER A 54 -7.00 -0.26 9.91
N VAL A 55 -5.80 -0.82 9.72
CA VAL A 55 -5.35 -1.31 8.42
C VAL A 55 -5.14 -2.82 8.49
N THR A 56 -5.68 -3.55 7.52
CA THR A 56 -5.41 -4.97 7.32
C THR A 56 -5.06 -5.26 5.87
N PHE A 57 -4.42 -6.40 5.62
CA PHE A 57 -4.16 -6.93 4.30
C PHE A 57 -4.89 -8.25 4.12
N THR A 58 -5.49 -8.45 2.96
CA THR A 58 -6.36 -9.60 2.67
C THR A 58 -6.09 -10.17 1.29
N SER A 59 -6.29 -11.48 1.12
CA SER A 59 -6.09 -12.17 -0.16
C SER A 59 -7.32 -12.14 -1.10
N ASP A 60 -8.43 -11.54 -0.66
CA ASP A 60 -9.66 -11.41 -1.44
C ASP A 60 -10.15 -9.96 -1.56
N SER A 61 -10.78 -9.68 -2.70
CA SER A 61 -11.33 -8.35 -3.03
C SER A 61 -12.44 -7.85 -2.09
N ALA A 62 -13.08 -8.74 -1.32
CA ALA A 62 -14.10 -8.35 -0.34
C ALA A 62 -13.49 -7.92 1.01
N GLY A 63 -12.18 -8.08 1.20
CA GLY A 63 -11.50 -7.65 2.41
C GLY A 63 -11.86 -8.50 3.62
N THR A 64 -11.95 -9.83 3.46
CA THR A 64 -12.45 -10.76 4.50
C THR A 64 -11.41 -11.76 5.00
N THR A 65 -10.47 -12.18 4.16
CA THR A 65 -9.49 -13.23 4.42
C THR A 65 -8.13 -12.59 4.66
N GLU A 66 -7.86 -12.28 5.92
CA GLU A 66 -6.60 -11.66 6.36
C GLU A 66 -5.39 -12.55 6.03
N ILE A 67 -4.30 -11.93 5.57
CA ILE A 67 -3.02 -12.61 5.37
C ILE A 67 -2.29 -12.81 6.71
N GLY A 68 -1.32 -13.71 6.77
CA GLY A 68 -0.56 -13.95 7.99
C GLY A 68 0.29 -12.74 8.41
N ALA A 69 0.41 -12.50 9.73
CA ALA A 69 1.18 -11.38 10.27
C ALA A 69 2.66 -11.32 9.82
N ASN A 70 3.26 -12.47 9.47
CA ASN A 70 4.65 -12.57 9.02
C ASN A 70 4.80 -12.83 7.52
N GLU A 71 3.68 -12.86 6.78
CA GLU A 71 3.68 -13.08 5.34
C GLU A 71 3.97 -11.78 4.60
N ASN A 72 4.72 -11.86 3.52
CA ASN A 72 4.87 -10.71 2.64
C ASN A 72 3.54 -10.44 1.95
N VAL A 73 3.14 -9.17 1.95
CA VAL A 73 2.04 -8.70 1.09
C VAL A 73 2.45 -8.93 -0.36
N LYS A 74 1.50 -9.36 -1.20
CA LYS A 74 1.73 -9.66 -2.61
C LYS A 74 0.92 -8.75 -3.52
N VAL A 75 1.42 -8.55 -4.73
CA VAL A 75 0.59 -8.05 -5.83
C VAL A 75 -0.58 -9.02 -6.04
N GLY A 76 -1.79 -8.48 -6.10
CA GLY A 76 -3.05 -9.22 -6.10
C GLY A 76 -3.74 -9.31 -4.74
N ASP A 77 -3.04 -9.00 -3.64
CA ASP A 77 -3.68 -8.80 -2.33
C ASP A 77 -4.41 -7.44 -2.27
N TYR A 78 -5.09 -7.18 -1.16
CA TYR A 78 -5.89 -5.97 -0.95
C TYR A 78 -5.58 -5.37 0.43
N MET A 79 -5.33 -4.07 0.47
CA MET A 79 -5.23 -3.30 1.71
C MET A 79 -6.61 -2.76 2.09
N LYS A 80 -7.08 -3.04 3.30
CA LYS A 80 -8.35 -2.58 3.84
C LYS A 80 -8.12 -1.59 4.97
N ILE A 81 -8.55 -0.35 4.77
CA ILE A 81 -8.62 0.70 5.79
C ILE A 81 -10.03 0.68 6.38
N SER A 82 -10.17 0.35 7.65
CA SER A 82 -11.45 0.31 8.37
C SER A 82 -11.50 1.39 9.43
N TYR A 83 -12.60 2.13 9.51
CA TYR A 83 -12.75 3.26 10.44
C TYR A 83 -14.21 3.44 10.87
N LYS A 84 -14.39 4.14 11.98
CA LYS A 84 -15.66 4.68 12.46
C LYS A 84 -15.63 6.18 12.29
N VAL A 85 -16.65 6.73 11.66
CA VAL A 85 -16.91 8.18 11.64
C VAL A 85 -17.87 8.48 12.79
N LEU A 86 -17.43 9.28 13.75
CA LEU A 86 -18.29 9.86 14.78
C LEU A 86 -18.69 11.26 14.35
N ASP A 87 -19.98 11.46 14.13
CA ASP A 87 -20.61 12.75 13.92
C ASP A 87 -21.80 12.86 14.89
N LYS A 88 -21.71 13.79 15.84
CA LYS A 88 -22.72 13.93 16.90
C LYS A 88 -24.07 14.45 16.40
N ASP A 89 -24.11 15.00 15.18
CA ASP A 89 -25.32 15.52 14.55
C ASP A 89 -26.00 14.45 13.68
N GLY A 90 -25.33 13.31 13.47
CA GLY A 90 -25.84 12.16 12.73
C GLY A 90 -25.50 12.19 11.24
N ASP A 91 -24.60 13.07 10.81
CA ASP A 91 -24.13 13.10 9.43
C ASP A 91 -23.30 11.83 9.12
N THR A 92 -23.41 11.36 7.88
CA THR A 92 -22.78 10.10 7.45
C THR A 92 -21.73 10.34 6.38
N ASP A 93 -20.77 9.44 6.29
CA ASP A 93 -19.79 9.37 5.21
C ASP A 93 -20.32 8.44 4.11
N GLN A 94 -20.60 9.04 2.94
CA GLN A 94 -21.02 8.36 1.72
C GLN A 94 -19.85 8.26 0.70
N GLY A 95 -18.62 8.15 1.21
CA GLY A 95 -17.39 8.09 0.42
C GLY A 95 -16.63 9.43 0.36
N GLN A 96 -16.95 10.37 1.24
CA GLN A 96 -16.25 11.65 1.35
C GLN A 96 -14.84 11.47 1.93
N VAL A 97 -14.67 10.54 2.86
CA VAL A 97 -13.33 10.16 3.37
C VAL A 97 -12.51 9.53 2.23
N LEU A 98 -13.10 8.64 1.43
CA LEU A 98 -12.42 8.07 0.25
C LEU A 98 -11.95 9.14 -0.73
N LYS A 99 -12.78 10.17 -1.01
CA LYS A 99 -12.40 11.28 -1.91
C LYS A 99 -11.17 12.07 -1.43
N SER A 100 -10.84 12.00 -0.14
CA SER A 100 -9.66 12.65 0.43
C SER A 100 -8.40 11.77 0.39
N LEU A 101 -8.54 10.48 0.07
CA LEU A 101 -7.44 9.52 0.11
C LEU A 101 -6.32 9.89 -0.86
N LYS A 102 -5.11 9.97 -0.33
CA LYS A 102 -3.86 9.99 -1.11
C LYS A 102 -2.96 8.87 -0.64
N VAL A 103 -2.48 8.04 -1.55
CA VAL A 103 -1.59 6.91 -1.24
C VAL A 103 -0.18 7.25 -1.71
N PHE A 104 0.80 6.85 -0.90
CA PHE A 104 2.21 7.05 -1.18
C PHE A 104 2.98 5.76 -0.93
N THR A 105 4.08 5.60 -1.66
CA THR A 105 4.98 4.47 -1.50
C THR A 105 6.42 4.94 -1.40
N ARG A 106 7.25 4.15 -0.74
CA ARG A 106 8.71 4.31 -0.84
C ARG A 106 9.41 2.96 -0.71
N THR A 107 10.61 2.95 -1.24
CA THR A 107 11.44 1.77 -1.43
C THR A 107 12.82 2.04 -0.86
N LYS A 108 13.45 1.02 -0.28
CA LYS A 108 14.85 1.05 0.11
C LYS A 108 15.76 0.92 -1.12
N ASP A 109 16.84 1.69 -1.12
CA ASP A 109 17.94 1.55 -2.06
C ASP A 109 18.84 0.34 -1.73
N SER A 110 19.89 0.12 -2.53
CA SER A 110 20.85 -0.98 -2.30
C SER A 110 21.70 -0.83 -1.03
N SER A 111 21.71 0.35 -0.43
CA SER A 111 22.35 0.64 0.86
C SER A 111 21.37 0.52 2.05
N GLY A 112 20.11 0.15 1.79
CA GLY A 112 19.07 -0.02 2.81
C GLY A 112 18.40 1.30 3.25
N ASN A 113 18.65 2.41 2.57
CA ASN A 113 18.06 3.71 2.89
C ASN A 113 16.77 3.93 2.11
N PHE A 114 15.77 4.53 2.75
CA PHE A 114 14.53 4.89 2.06
C PHE A 114 14.74 6.07 1.11
N GLY A 115 14.21 5.95 -0.10
CA GLY A 115 14.02 7.07 -1.02
C GLY A 115 12.92 8.04 -0.57
N ALA A 116 12.69 9.07 -1.37
CA ALA A 116 11.58 10.00 -1.18
C ALA A 116 10.22 9.32 -1.39
N TRP A 117 9.20 9.76 -0.66
CA TRP A 117 7.81 9.37 -0.88
C TRP A 117 7.37 9.67 -2.31
N GLN A 118 6.81 8.66 -2.98
CA GLN A 118 6.22 8.79 -4.31
C GLN A 118 4.70 8.69 -4.18
N PRO A 119 3.92 9.70 -4.63
CA PRO A 119 2.47 9.60 -4.68
C PRO A 119 2.03 8.59 -5.75
N LEU A 120 0.91 7.91 -5.50
CA LEU A 120 0.22 7.08 -6.49
C LEU A 120 -1.03 7.81 -6.99
N ASP A 121 -1.08 8.10 -8.30
CA ASP A 121 -2.15 8.91 -8.90
C ASP A 121 -3.45 8.13 -9.17
N ALA A 122 -3.41 6.80 -9.27
CA ALA A 122 -4.54 6.00 -9.74
C ALA A 122 -4.66 4.63 -9.02
N VAL A 123 -4.85 4.66 -7.70
CA VAL A 123 -5.14 3.44 -6.93
C VAL A 123 -6.57 2.97 -7.17
N LYS A 124 -6.76 1.68 -7.46
CA LYS A 124 -8.09 1.07 -7.56
C LYS A 124 -8.67 0.90 -6.17
N THR A 125 -9.85 1.50 -5.94
CA THR A 125 -10.48 1.50 -4.63
C THR A 125 -11.94 1.05 -4.66
N THR A 126 -12.39 0.44 -3.56
CA THR A 126 -13.79 0.13 -3.29
C THR A 126 -14.17 0.72 -1.93
N PHE A 127 -15.30 1.42 -1.88
CA PHE A 127 -15.87 1.96 -0.64
C PHE A 127 -17.01 1.07 -0.15
N ASN A 128 -16.97 0.71 1.13
CA ASN A 128 -18.02 -0.04 1.80
C ASN A 128 -18.55 0.79 2.97
N ALA A 129 -19.77 1.32 2.81
CA ALA A 129 -20.51 1.95 3.89
C ALA A 129 -21.11 0.88 4.81
N GLY A 130 -20.92 1.02 6.12
CA GLY A 130 -21.63 0.22 7.09
C GLY A 130 -22.83 0.95 7.70
N THR A 131 -23.36 0.37 8.77
CA THR A 131 -24.52 0.91 9.48
C THR A 131 -24.15 2.13 10.30
N SER A 132 -25.05 3.12 10.34
CA SER A 132 -24.98 4.26 11.24
C SER A 132 -25.90 4.05 12.43
N GLU A 133 -25.36 4.15 13.64
CA GLU A 133 -26.11 4.07 14.89
C GLU A 133 -25.57 5.11 15.89
N ASN A 134 -26.46 5.91 16.48
CA ASN A 134 -26.11 6.94 17.48
C ASN A 134 -25.01 7.91 17.04
N GLY A 135 -25.02 8.33 15.76
CA GLY A 135 -24.01 9.23 15.20
C GLY A 135 -22.66 8.58 14.91
N VAL A 136 -22.57 7.24 14.99
CA VAL A 136 -21.36 6.50 14.64
C VAL A 136 -21.64 5.61 13.43
N GLN A 137 -20.85 5.76 12.37
CA GLN A 137 -20.90 4.92 11.17
C GLN A 137 -19.58 4.17 10.97
N SER A 138 -19.63 2.84 10.84
CA SER A 138 -18.43 2.05 10.50
C SER A 138 -18.30 1.90 8.99
N ASN A 139 -17.17 2.29 8.41
CA ASN A 139 -16.90 2.21 6.97
C ASN A 139 -15.56 1.51 6.70
N SER A 140 -15.35 1.11 5.44
CA SER A 140 -14.02 0.68 4.99
C SER A 140 -13.74 1.09 3.54
N ILE A 141 -12.45 1.28 3.28
CA ILE A 141 -11.88 1.50 1.95
C ILE A 141 -10.97 0.31 1.66
N ILE A 142 -11.17 -0.35 0.52
CA ILE A 142 -10.30 -1.43 0.04
C ILE A 142 -9.50 -0.90 -1.14
N ILE A 143 -8.19 -1.11 -1.13
CA ILE A 143 -7.24 -0.74 -2.18
C ILE A 143 -6.63 -2.03 -2.74
N GLU A 144 -6.69 -2.23 -4.05
CA GLU A 144 -5.99 -3.34 -4.73
C GLU A 144 -4.48 -3.07 -4.71
N ILE A 145 -3.70 -4.05 -4.27
CA ILE A 145 -2.24 -4.03 -4.38
C ILE A 145 -1.88 -4.51 -5.78
N ASP A 146 -1.84 -3.61 -6.75
CA ASP A 146 -1.48 -3.92 -8.13
C ASP A 146 0.05 -3.79 -8.38
N ASP A 147 0.46 -3.89 -9.64
CA ASP A 147 1.87 -3.86 -10.03
C ASP A 147 2.60 -2.56 -9.63
N GLN A 148 1.88 -1.45 -9.34
CA GLN A 148 2.50 -0.20 -8.86
C GLN A 148 3.09 -0.34 -7.46
N PHE A 149 2.67 -1.37 -6.72
CA PHE A 149 3.17 -1.69 -5.38
C PHE A 149 4.32 -2.69 -5.40
N ALA A 150 4.65 -3.29 -6.55
CA ALA A 150 5.69 -4.32 -6.63
C ALA A 150 7.03 -3.79 -6.08
N GLY A 151 7.58 -4.49 -5.08
CA GLY A 151 8.84 -4.15 -4.43
C GLY A 151 8.78 -2.99 -3.43
N VAL A 152 7.61 -2.40 -3.18
CA VAL A 152 7.47 -1.31 -2.21
C VAL A 152 7.77 -1.82 -0.79
N ASP A 153 8.64 -1.09 -0.08
CA ASP A 153 9.02 -1.42 1.30
C ASP A 153 8.07 -0.80 2.32
N GLN A 154 7.48 0.37 2.02
CA GLN A 154 6.54 1.08 2.89
C GLN A 154 5.39 1.69 2.09
N ILE A 155 4.18 1.49 2.58
CA ILE A 155 2.97 2.18 2.15
C ILE A 155 2.63 3.23 3.21
N GLY A 156 2.30 4.44 2.75
CA GLY A 156 1.71 5.50 3.56
C GLY A 156 0.46 6.06 2.88
N PHE A 157 -0.38 6.77 3.63
CA PHE A 157 -1.54 7.46 3.08
C PHE A 157 -1.97 8.65 3.92
N GLN A 158 -2.78 9.51 3.31
CA GLN A 158 -3.47 10.61 3.97
C GLN A 158 -4.98 10.44 3.84
N LEU A 159 -5.71 10.78 4.89
CA LEU A 159 -7.18 10.84 4.92
C LEU A 159 -7.63 12.11 5.65
N GLN A 160 -8.73 12.71 5.21
CA GLN A 160 -9.42 13.77 5.93
C GLN A 160 -10.66 13.19 6.61
N GLU A 161 -10.86 13.55 7.87
CA GLU A 161 -12.12 13.29 8.57
C GLU A 161 -13.23 14.11 7.91
N ARG A 162 -14.25 13.45 7.35
CA ARG A 162 -15.24 14.11 6.49
C ARG A 162 -16.58 13.39 6.41
N THR A 163 -17.65 14.16 6.30
CA THR A 163 -19.05 13.71 6.11
C THR A 163 -19.68 14.37 4.89
N GLU A 164 -20.83 13.85 4.43
CA GLU A 164 -21.56 14.42 3.27
C GLU A 164 -22.09 15.83 3.56
N PHE A 165 -22.58 16.03 4.79
CA PHE A 165 -23.20 17.26 5.26
C PHE A 165 -22.54 17.73 6.56
N GLY A 166 -22.99 18.86 7.09
CA GLY A 166 -22.49 19.43 8.33
C GLY A 166 -21.82 20.80 8.13
N LEU A 167 -21.78 21.57 9.21
CA LEU A 167 -21.03 22.83 9.27
C LEU A 167 -20.27 22.88 10.61
N PRO A 168 -19.02 22.38 10.68
CA PRO A 168 -18.19 21.91 9.57
C PRO A 168 -18.51 20.48 9.12
N ASN A 169 -18.29 20.15 7.84
CA ASN A 169 -18.39 18.79 7.29
C ASN A 169 -17.03 18.08 7.19
N SER A 170 -15.97 18.72 7.67
CA SER A 170 -14.60 18.20 7.67
C SER A 170 -13.89 18.60 8.94
N ASN A 171 -12.92 17.79 9.37
CA ASN A 171 -12.07 18.09 10.50
C ASN A 171 -10.59 17.92 10.11
N GLU A 172 -9.85 17.05 10.79
CA GLU A 172 -8.40 16.98 10.67
C GLU A 172 -7.95 16.04 9.53
N TRP A 173 -6.69 16.20 9.12
CA TRP A 173 -6.00 15.27 8.24
C TRP A 173 -5.18 14.29 9.07
N LEU A 174 -5.36 13.01 8.81
CA LEU A 174 -4.56 11.91 9.34
C LEU A 174 -3.52 11.54 8.30
N SER A 175 -2.23 11.59 8.69
CA SER A 175 -1.10 11.16 7.87
C SER A 175 -0.45 9.93 8.47
N ILE A 176 -0.47 8.82 7.72
CA ILE A 176 0.14 7.55 8.05
C ILE A 176 1.34 7.38 7.12
N SER A 177 2.56 7.37 7.65
CA SER A 177 3.79 7.19 6.88
C SER A 177 4.29 5.74 6.88
N ASP A 178 3.73 4.86 7.70
CA ASP A 178 4.02 3.42 7.60
C ASP A 178 2.84 2.62 8.17
N VAL A 179 2.10 1.96 7.29
CA VAL A 179 0.96 1.12 7.69
C VAL A 179 1.35 -0.04 8.63
N TRP A 180 2.62 -0.43 8.66
CA TRP A 180 3.15 -1.45 9.56
C TRP A 180 3.72 -0.87 10.86
N SER A 181 3.73 0.45 11.05
CA SER A 181 4.06 1.06 12.34
C SER A 181 2.87 0.97 13.29
N SER A 182 3.14 0.80 14.59
CA SER A 182 2.13 0.87 15.65
C SER A 182 1.96 2.28 16.24
N GLU A 183 2.77 3.25 15.77
CA GLU A 183 2.66 4.65 16.18
C GLU A 183 1.31 5.24 15.77
N LEU A 184 0.89 6.32 16.44
CA LEU A 184 -0.33 7.03 16.07
C LEU A 184 -0.13 7.82 14.76
N PRO A 185 -1.21 8.09 14.01
CA PRO A 185 -1.16 8.99 12.87
C PRO A 185 -0.65 10.38 13.26
N GLU A 186 -0.01 11.06 12.32
CA GLU A 186 0.20 12.50 12.47
C GLU A 186 -1.07 13.25 12.07
N VAL A 187 -1.50 14.16 12.93
CA VAL A 187 -2.74 14.90 12.77
C VAL A 187 -2.43 16.35 12.44
N SER A 188 -3.08 16.91 11.43
CA SER A 188 -2.91 18.29 11.01
C SER A 188 -4.24 18.96 10.68
N THR A 189 -4.29 20.27 10.86
CA THR A 189 -5.48 21.09 10.58
C THR A 189 -5.33 21.80 9.23
N GLY A 190 -6.43 21.94 8.49
CA GLY A 190 -6.45 22.69 7.23
C GLY A 190 -7.44 22.14 6.20
N GLU A 191 -7.83 22.99 5.25
CA GLU A 191 -8.74 22.60 4.15
C GLU A 191 -8.03 21.76 3.09
N THR A 192 -6.71 21.90 2.96
CA THR A 192 -5.88 21.19 1.99
C THR A 192 -5.06 20.11 2.67
N ALA A 193 -4.89 18.98 1.98
CA ALA A 193 -4.00 17.91 2.43
C ALA A 193 -2.58 18.45 2.66
N PRO A 194 -1.84 17.95 3.67
CA PRO A 194 -0.42 18.24 3.81
C PRO A 194 0.36 17.82 2.56
N ASP A 195 1.34 18.62 2.17
CA ASP A 195 2.09 18.40 0.92
C ASP A 195 2.91 17.11 0.93
N THR A 196 3.33 16.65 2.12
CA THR A 196 4.19 15.47 2.29
C THR A 196 3.74 14.61 3.46
N LEU A 197 4.04 13.32 3.40
CA LEU A 197 3.97 12.45 4.56
C LEU A 197 5.11 12.73 5.55
N PRO A 198 4.89 12.44 6.85
CA PRO A 198 5.94 12.49 7.87
C PRO A 198 7.15 11.63 7.50
N SER A 199 8.34 12.10 7.84
CA SER A 199 9.59 11.36 7.58
C SER A 199 9.78 10.20 8.54
N ASP A 200 9.41 10.40 9.81
CA ASP A 200 9.39 9.41 10.87
C ASP A 200 8.16 8.49 10.75
N PRO A 201 8.27 7.21 11.15
CA PRO A 201 7.16 6.27 11.04
C PRO A 201 5.96 6.69 11.90
N LYS A 202 4.82 6.92 11.25
CA LYS A 202 3.50 7.14 11.84
C LYS A 202 2.58 6.05 11.31
N GLY A 203 2.00 5.30 12.23
CA GLY A 203 1.11 4.19 11.92
C GLY A 203 -0.36 4.59 11.93
N PRO A 204 -1.25 3.63 11.68
CA PRO A 204 -2.69 3.84 11.85
C PRO A 204 -3.12 3.75 13.34
N GLY A 205 -2.19 3.44 14.25
CA GLY A 205 -2.39 3.27 15.69
C GLY A 205 -2.39 1.83 16.18
N ASP A 206 -2.53 0.86 15.26
CA ASP A 206 -2.26 -0.57 15.46
C ASP A 206 -1.40 -1.06 14.29
N GLN A 207 -0.49 -2.00 14.52
CA GLN A 207 0.32 -2.56 13.43
C GLN A 207 -0.55 -3.43 12.50
N ALA A 208 -0.53 -3.14 11.20
CA ALA A 208 -1.18 -3.99 10.20
C ALA A 208 -0.49 -5.37 10.10
N PRO A 209 -1.23 -6.45 9.79
CA PRO A 209 -0.64 -7.75 9.46
C PRO A 209 0.16 -7.70 8.16
N GLY A 210 0.98 -8.73 7.96
CA GLY A 210 1.90 -8.84 6.85
C GLY A 210 3.09 -7.90 6.97
N LYS A 211 3.95 -7.93 5.95
CA LYS A 211 5.14 -7.08 5.87
C LYS A 211 5.51 -6.74 4.44
N GLY A 212 6.24 -5.65 4.28
CA GLY A 212 7.02 -5.37 3.09
C GLY A 212 8.36 -6.13 3.07
N PRO A 213 9.09 -6.11 1.94
CA PRO A 213 8.67 -5.52 0.68
C PRO A 213 7.56 -6.33 0.00
N ILE A 214 6.73 -5.65 -0.78
CA ILE A 214 5.62 -6.28 -1.49
C ILE A 214 6.17 -7.14 -2.62
N VAL A 215 5.80 -8.42 -2.64
CA VAL A 215 6.29 -9.38 -3.64
C VAL A 215 5.33 -9.46 -4.82
N SER A 216 5.86 -9.79 -6.00
CA SER A 216 5.08 -9.97 -7.22
C SER A 216 5.58 -11.20 -7.99
N ASP A 217 4.67 -11.88 -8.68
CA ASP A 217 4.99 -13.00 -9.57
C ASP A 217 5.73 -12.55 -10.85
N THR A 218 5.73 -11.24 -11.10
CA THR A 218 6.51 -10.57 -12.14
C THR A 218 7.98 -10.42 -11.77
N PHE A 219 8.37 -10.61 -10.50
CA PHE A 219 9.80 -10.63 -10.18
C PHE A 219 10.49 -11.83 -10.83
N LYS A 220 11.60 -11.57 -11.50
CA LYS A 220 12.49 -12.58 -12.08
C LYS A 220 13.86 -12.49 -11.44
N VAL A 221 14.56 -13.61 -11.44
CA VAL A 221 16.00 -13.66 -11.19
C VAL A 221 16.68 -14.11 -12.48
N GLY A 222 17.71 -13.38 -12.87
CA GLY A 222 18.50 -13.66 -14.06
C GLY A 222 19.97 -13.75 -13.72
N ILE A 223 20.73 -14.33 -14.66
CA ILE A 223 22.16 -14.55 -14.53
C ILE A 223 22.86 -13.74 -15.60
N PHE A 224 23.68 -12.77 -15.18
CA PHE A 224 24.30 -11.80 -16.08
C PHE A 224 25.81 -11.84 -15.95
N LYS A 225 26.52 -11.67 -17.06
CA LYS A 225 27.98 -11.79 -17.12
C LYS A 225 28.65 -10.44 -16.84
N TYR A 226 29.77 -10.48 -16.12
CA TYR A 226 30.68 -9.33 -16.02
C TYR A 226 31.61 -9.27 -17.23
N ASN A 227 31.81 -8.07 -17.76
CA ASN A 227 32.75 -7.82 -18.84
C ASN A 227 34.21 -7.70 -18.33
N ALA A 228 35.15 -7.44 -19.24
CA ALA A 228 36.57 -7.34 -18.90
C ALA A 228 36.91 -6.16 -17.97
N GLU A 229 36.06 -5.14 -17.92
CA GLU A 229 36.17 -3.97 -17.04
C GLU A 229 35.46 -4.15 -15.69
N ASP A 230 35.04 -5.37 -15.35
CA ASP A 230 34.28 -5.70 -14.13
C ASP A 230 32.94 -4.95 -14.01
N LYS A 231 32.30 -4.68 -15.15
CA LYS A 231 30.94 -4.14 -15.22
C LYS A 231 29.95 -5.26 -15.59
N LEU A 232 28.83 -5.32 -14.87
CA LEU A 232 27.75 -6.25 -15.18
C LEU A 232 27.08 -5.86 -16.51
N ASP A 233 26.98 -6.82 -17.42
CA ASP A 233 26.29 -6.69 -18.70
C ASP A 233 24.90 -7.33 -18.61
N THR A 234 23.86 -6.49 -18.56
CA THR A 234 22.46 -6.91 -18.46
C THR A 234 21.80 -7.21 -19.81
N THR A 235 22.54 -7.14 -20.93
CA THR A 235 21.98 -7.36 -22.27
C THR A 235 21.70 -8.83 -22.58
N VAL A 236 22.38 -9.75 -21.89
CA VAL A 236 22.23 -11.20 -22.08
C VAL A 236 21.94 -11.85 -20.73
N ASP A 237 20.69 -12.30 -20.56
CA ASP A 237 20.31 -13.16 -19.45
C ASP A 237 20.61 -14.63 -19.78
N TYR A 238 21.59 -15.20 -19.10
CA TYR A 238 22.00 -16.60 -19.23
C TYR A 238 21.00 -17.59 -18.60
N ALA A 239 20.06 -17.11 -17.77
CA ALA A 239 18.97 -17.93 -17.22
C ALA A 239 17.77 -18.05 -18.18
N LYS A 240 17.69 -17.17 -19.20
CA LYS A 240 16.58 -17.15 -20.15
C LYS A 240 16.56 -18.42 -21.00
N ALA A 241 15.37 -19.00 -21.15
CA ALA A 241 15.17 -20.14 -22.04
C ALA A 241 15.55 -19.77 -23.49
N GLY A 242 16.44 -20.55 -24.10
CA GLY A 242 16.92 -20.29 -25.46
C GLY A 242 18.05 -19.26 -25.56
N ALA A 243 18.71 -18.89 -24.45
CA ALA A 243 19.94 -18.10 -24.48
C ALA A 243 20.95 -18.68 -25.49
N THR A 244 21.48 -17.82 -26.36
CA THR A 244 22.41 -18.24 -27.43
C THR A 244 23.85 -18.35 -26.96
N GLU A 245 24.18 -17.64 -25.88
CA GLU A 245 25.49 -17.69 -25.24
C GLU A 245 25.53 -18.76 -24.16
N SER A 246 26.62 -19.50 -24.08
CA SER A 246 26.85 -20.52 -23.03
C SER A 246 27.86 -20.00 -22.02
N PRO A 247 27.65 -20.22 -20.70
CA PRO A 247 28.64 -19.89 -19.68
C PRO A 247 29.97 -20.59 -19.94
N LYS A 248 31.09 -19.88 -19.77
CA LYS A 248 32.43 -20.44 -19.95
C LYS A 248 33.20 -20.44 -18.64
N TYR A 249 34.11 -21.40 -18.51
CA TYR A 249 35.07 -21.39 -17.43
C TYR A 249 35.91 -20.10 -17.45
N GLY A 250 36.15 -19.52 -16.29
CA GLY A 250 36.78 -18.22 -16.08
C GLY A 250 35.78 -17.05 -16.07
N ASP A 251 34.54 -17.25 -16.49
CA ASP A 251 33.54 -16.17 -16.48
C ASP A 251 33.08 -15.85 -15.06
N LYS A 252 32.84 -14.56 -14.82
CA LYS A 252 32.23 -14.03 -13.62
C LYS A 252 30.79 -13.65 -13.91
N PHE A 253 29.86 -14.14 -13.08
CA PHE A 253 28.43 -13.84 -13.19
C PHE A 253 27.92 -13.14 -11.94
N GLY A 254 26.86 -12.36 -12.10
CA GLY A 254 26.05 -11.79 -11.03
C GLY A 254 24.59 -12.19 -11.20
N ALA A 255 23.88 -12.26 -10.09
CA ALA A 255 22.43 -12.41 -10.09
C ALA A 255 21.79 -11.02 -10.06
N VAL A 256 20.71 -10.85 -10.81
CA VAL A 256 19.88 -9.63 -10.76
C VAL A 256 18.45 -10.07 -10.53
N VAL A 257 17.81 -9.44 -9.55
CA VAL A 257 16.36 -9.55 -9.35
C VAL A 257 15.72 -8.27 -9.84
N TRP A 258 14.77 -8.38 -10.76
CA TRP A 258 14.01 -7.24 -11.27
C TRP A 258 12.54 -7.58 -11.42
N ASN A 259 11.71 -6.55 -11.46
CA ASN A 259 10.30 -6.67 -11.78
C ASN A 259 10.13 -6.67 -13.31
N ASP A 260 9.96 -7.85 -13.90
CA ASP A 260 9.68 -8.09 -15.33
C ASP A 260 8.21 -7.76 -15.62
N ALA A 261 7.91 -6.47 -15.66
CA ALA A 261 6.53 -5.95 -15.63
C ALA A 261 5.77 -6.31 -16.91
N ASP A 262 6.46 -6.33 -18.04
CA ASP A 262 5.89 -6.69 -19.34
C ASP A 262 5.96 -8.20 -19.66
N LYS A 263 6.63 -8.97 -18.80
CA LYS A 263 6.79 -10.43 -18.86
C LYS A 263 7.57 -10.90 -20.08
N ASN A 264 8.48 -10.09 -20.61
CA ASN A 264 9.31 -10.43 -21.76
C ASN A 264 10.59 -11.21 -21.37
N GLY A 265 10.88 -11.32 -20.07
CA GLY A 265 12.04 -12.03 -19.53
C GLY A 265 13.36 -11.35 -19.85
N SER A 266 13.39 -10.02 -19.88
CA SER A 266 14.58 -9.17 -20.08
C SER A 266 14.44 -7.93 -19.21
N ILE A 267 15.55 -7.22 -18.99
CA ILE A 267 15.56 -6.00 -18.17
C ILE A 267 15.37 -4.82 -19.11
N ASP A 268 14.27 -4.09 -18.94
CA ASP A 268 13.96 -2.88 -19.71
C ASP A 268 14.21 -1.58 -18.95
N ASP A 269 14.36 -0.50 -19.70
CA ASP A 269 14.50 0.84 -19.14
C ASP A 269 13.26 1.21 -18.30
N GLY A 270 13.48 1.47 -17.01
CA GLY A 270 12.44 1.85 -16.06
C GLY A 270 11.91 0.70 -15.19
N GLU A 271 12.33 -0.54 -15.44
CA GLU A 271 11.99 -1.65 -14.55
C GLU A 271 12.70 -1.57 -13.20
N LEU A 272 12.00 -2.02 -12.16
CA LEU A 272 12.50 -1.93 -10.79
C LEU A 272 13.51 -3.06 -10.52
N ILE A 273 14.77 -2.69 -10.25
CA ILE A 273 15.81 -3.62 -9.81
C ILE A 273 15.81 -3.72 -8.29
N LYS A 274 15.75 -4.96 -7.78
CA LYS A 274 15.68 -5.31 -6.35
C LYS A 274 16.76 -6.28 -5.91
N THR A 275 17.86 -6.36 -6.66
CA THR A 275 18.96 -7.29 -6.40
C THR A 275 19.44 -7.27 -4.94
N SER A 276 19.51 -6.11 -4.31
CA SER A 276 19.98 -5.96 -2.93
C SER A 276 19.04 -6.49 -1.84
N ALA A 277 17.77 -6.70 -2.16
CA ALA A 277 16.77 -7.17 -1.22
C ALA A 277 16.79 -8.70 -1.03
N TYR A 278 17.66 -9.41 -1.75
CA TYR A 278 17.77 -10.86 -1.72
C TYR A 278 19.18 -11.31 -1.34
N THR A 279 19.24 -12.50 -0.76
CA THR A 279 20.45 -13.31 -0.63
C THR A 279 20.44 -14.38 -1.71
N TYR A 280 21.62 -14.83 -2.12
CA TYR A 280 21.74 -15.71 -3.29
C TYR A 280 22.52 -16.97 -2.94
N GLN A 281 22.09 -18.07 -3.54
CA GLN A 281 22.76 -19.36 -3.45
C GLN A 281 22.98 -19.89 -4.86
N TRP A 282 24.25 -20.03 -5.23
CA TRP A 282 24.65 -20.59 -6.51
C TRP A 282 24.88 -22.09 -6.39
N THR A 283 24.35 -22.85 -7.35
CA THR A 283 24.54 -24.30 -7.46
C THR A 283 24.70 -24.68 -8.94
N LEU A 284 24.99 -25.96 -9.18
CA LEU A 284 24.87 -26.56 -10.50
C LEU A 284 23.53 -27.30 -10.62
N ASP A 285 23.04 -27.43 -11.85
CA ASP A 285 21.81 -28.17 -12.17
C ASP A 285 22.00 -29.05 -13.41
N GLY A 286 21.16 -30.09 -13.52
CA GLY A 286 21.11 -31.00 -14.65
C GLY A 286 21.92 -32.29 -14.48
N THR A 287 22.14 -32.98 -15.58
CA THR A 287 22.85 -34.27 -15.64
C THR A 287 23.80 -34.25 -16.83
N TYR A 288 25.04 -34.67 -16.60
CA TYR A 288 26.05 -34.79 -17.63
C TYR A 288 26.68 -36.19 -17.58
N GLU A 289 26.67 -36.90 -18.70
CA GLU A 289 27.18 -38.28 -18.81
C GLU A 289 26.68 -39.21 -17.67
N GLU A 290 25.37 -39.19 -17.42
CA GLU A 290 24.68 -39.99 -16.38
C GLU A 290 25.03 -39.62 -14.93
N VAL A 291 25.76 -38.52 -14.70
CA VAL A 291 26.05 -38.00 -13.36
C VAL A 291 25.24 -36.73 -13.14
N ALA A 292 24.31 -36.77 -12.17
CA ALA A 292 23.53 -35.61 -11.77
C ALA A 292 24.39 -34.59 -11.02
N ALA A 293 24.03 -33.30 -11.13
CA ALA A 293 24.60 -32.28 -10.28
C ALA A 293 24.24 -32.54 -8.81
N THR A 294 25.13 -32.14 -7.90
CA THR A 294 24.82 -32.10 -6.47
C THR A 294 24.30 -30.72 -6.07
N ASP A 295 23.58 -30.66 -4.96
CA ASP A 295 23.10 -29.40 -4.37
C ASP A 295 24.20 -28.64 -3.61
N ASP A 296 25.47 -28.92 -3.92
CA ASP A 296 26.62 -28.26 -3.28
C ASP A 296 26.64 -26.77 -3.67
N VAL A 297 26.74 -25.91 -2.66
CA VAL A 297 26.77 -24.46 -2.86
C VAL A 297 28.11 -24.03 -3.42
N LEU A 298 28.07 -23.31 -4.54
CA LEU A 298 29.23 -22.69 -5.13
C LEU A 298 29.63 -21.45 -4.30
N PRO A 299 30.89 -21.35 -3.83
CA PRO A 299 31.40 -20.16 -3.18
C PRO A 299 31.18 -18.89 -4.02
N SER A 300 30.50 -17.91 -3.45
CA SER A 300 30.33 -16.58 -4.03
C SER A 300 31.12 -15.53 -3.24
N THR A 301 31.35 -14.36 -3.83
CA THR A 301 32.25 -13.36 -3.21
C THR A 301 31.55 -12.26 -2.41
N LYS A 302 30.24 -11.99 -2.60
CA LYS A 302 29.45 -11.09 -1.73
C LYS A 302 27.97 -11.49 -1.71
N THR A 303 27.48 -12.10 -0.63
CA THR A 303 26.11 -12.64 -0.59
C THR A 303 24.97 -11.61 -0.45
N THR A 304 25.25 -10.31 -0.55
CA THR A 304 24.26 -9.21 -0.41
C THR A 304 24.61 -7.97 -1.28
N ALA A 305 23.58 -7.19 -1.68
CA ALA A 305 23.64 -6.01 -2.58
C ALA A 305 24.01 -6.31 -4.05
N ASP A 306 24.31 -5.29 -4.88
CA ASP A 306 24.69 -5.35 -6.31
C ASP A 306 25.96 -6.20 -6.60
N GLY A 307 26.06 -7.39 -6.01
CA GLY A 307 27.33 -7.90 -5.53
C GLY A 307 27.45 -9.42 -5.34
N ASP A 308 26.37 -10.21 -5.38
CA ASP A 308 26.58 -11.67 -5.33
C ASP A 308 27.05 -12.20 -6.67
N THR A 309 28.34 -12.49 -6.69
CA THR A 309 29.05 -12.92 -7.87
C THR A 309 29.67 -14.28 -7.67
N VAL A 310 29.56 -15.07 -8.73
CA VAL A 310 30.12 -16.41 -8.83
C VAL A 310 31.12 -16.45 -9.98
N TYR A 311 32.24 -17.13 -9.77
CA TYR A 311 33.20 -17.43 -10.83
C TYR A 311 33.05 -18.89 -11.24
N LEU A 312 32.94 -19.18 -12.53
CA LEU A 312 32.92 -20.58 -13.00
C LEU A 312 34.34 -21.09 -13.16
N GLY A 313 34.83 -21.93 -12.25
CA GLY A 313 36.22 -22.42 -12.29
C GLY A 313 37.24 -21.36 -11.83
N SER A 314 38.54 -21.66 -11.93
CA SER A 314 39.60 -20.81 -11.34
C SER A 314 40.02 -19.64 -12.24
N GLU A 315 40.61 -18.54 -11.74
CA GLU A 315 41.32 -18.36 -10.45
C GLU A 315 40.82 -17.15 -9.64
N THR A 316 39.88 -17.40 -8.71
CA THR A 316 39.95 -17.04 -7.26
C THR A 316 38.59 -17.15 -6.53
N ALA A 317 37.59 -17.81 -7.10
CA ALA A 317 36.78 -18.73 -6.31
C ALA A 317 36.99 -20.14 -6.88
N ASN A 318 37.76 -20.95 -6.15
CA ASN A 318 38.25 -22.24 -6.62
C ASN A 318 37.19 -23.32 -6.37
N HIS A 319 36.13 -23.34 -7.17
CA HIS A 319 35.15 -24.44 -7.12
C HIS A 319 35.74 -25.74 -7.69
N ASN A 320 36.95 -25.72 -8.25
CA ASN A 320 37.60 -26.91 -8.79
C ASN A 320 37.71 -28.04 -7.76
N SER A 321 37.77 -27.75 -6.45
CA SER A 321 37.73 -28.76 -5.39
C SER A 321 36.35 -29.43 -5.26
N ILE A 322 35.26 -28.65 -5.39
CA ILE A 322 33.87 -29.14 -5.43
C ILE A 322 33.66 -30.03 -6.67
N TYR A 323 34.33 -29.66 -7.76
CA TYR A 323 34.24 -30.29 -9.07
C TYR A 323 35.08 -31.57 -9.23
N ASN A 324 36.00 -31.88 -8.32
CA ASN A 324 37.06 -32.87 -8.56
C ASN A 324 36.65 -34.32 -8.27
N THR A 325 35.70 -34.55 -7.36
CA THR A 325 35.37 -35.92 -6.90
C THR A 325 33.99 -36.42 -7.34
N THR A 326 33.03 -35.50 -7.52
CA THR A 326 31.61 -35.85 -7.71
C THR A 326 31.13 -35.60 -9.14
N TYR A 327 31.88 -34.83 -9.92
CA TYR A 327 31.51 -34.40 -11.26
C TYR A 327 32.51 -34.92 -12.29
N LYS A 328 32.04 -35.49 -13.41
CA LYS A 328 32.92 -36.11 -14.42
C LYS A 328 33.80 -35.13 -15.19
N ALA A 329 33.34 -33.89 -15.39
CA ALA A 329 34.04 -32.84 -16.13
C ALA A 329 34.19 -31.55 -15.31
N GLY A 330 34.11 -31.66 -13.98
CA GLY A 330 33.81 -30.52 -13.12
C GLY A 330 32.45 -29.91 -13.42
N ALA A 331 32.32 -28.58 -13.39
CA ALA A 331 31.10 -27.87 -13.81
C ALA A 331 30.79 -27.96 -15.31
N GLN A 332 31.72 -28.40 -16.16
CA GLN A 332 31.44 -28.49 -17.60
C GLN A 332 30.31 -29.50 -17.86
N GLY A 333 29.39 -29.13 -18.76
CA GLY A 333 28.23 -29.95 -19.09
C GLY A 333 27.02 -29.79 -18.16
N TYR A 334 27.17 -29.09 -17.04
CA TYR A 334 26.09 -28.72 -16.13
C TYR A 334 25.61 -27.29 -16.39
N LYS A 335 24.42 -26.97 -15.88
CA LYS A 335 23.85 -25.62 -15.92
C LYS A 335 24.22 -24.88 -14.63
N LEU A 336 24.50 -23.59 -14.74
CA LEU A 336 24.60 -22.71 -13.58
C LEU A 336 23.19 -22.35 -13.11
N LYS A 337 22.93 -22.44 -11.81
CA LYS A 337 21.66 -22.08 -11.18
C LYS A 337 21.91 -21.10 -10.04
N VAL A 338 21.00 -20.15 -9.89
CA VAL A 338 20.92 -19.27 -8.72
C VAL A 338 19.53 -19.35 -8.09
N THR A 339 19.48 -19.42 -6.77
CA THR A 339 18.26 -19.26 -5.98
C THR A 339 18.35 -17.94 -5.23
N ALA A 340 17.37 -17.06 -5.41
CA ALA A 340 17.23 -15.82 -4.64
C ALA A 340 16.29 -16.05 -3.46
N ASN A 341 16.77 -15.82 -2.25
CA ASN A 341 16.03 -15.97 -1.00
C ASN A 341 15.88 -14.60 -0.33
N GLN A 342 14.68 -14.28 0.14
CA GLN A 342 14.37 -13.04 0.85
C GLN A 342 14.44 -13.24 2.36
#